data_AF-A0A3S4C077-F1
#
_entry.id   AF-A0A3S4C077-F1
#
_cell.length_a   1.000
_cell.length_b   1.000
_cell.length_c   1.000
_cell.angle_alpha   90.00
_cell.angle_beta   90.00
_cell.angle_gamma   90.00
#
_symmetry.space_group_name_H-M   'P 1'
#
loop_
_entity.id
_entity.type
_entity.pdbx_description
1 polymer ?
#
loop_
_entity_poly.entity_id
_entity_poly.type
_entity_poly.pdbx_seq_one_letter_code
_entity_poly.pdbx_strand_id
1 'polypeptide(L)'
;MAYSSRFTGNTTVLSTRYAETTNGGLAGLLYVPDLPPGDSCVQETAPHVPSSAVRQSDLPPTNYHLVALAPWVSDRCASFYLAAARTDPVRAFLFYMPEEPDSPPPADSEKWYIGDGADWMAKTGYPVFAVSGTVGDLMMQHLSLYSGNMTVVPYGRNISALFLTDTEDYLRIWTELDVSVPPVPLGTWVYFLIVLGVLLTVISATSFLMHFVQARRRASLRRRVIAGEVNLEAMGIKHLTVPMEHVQNFPLFTYNYEPDISCPSASPHGEPGRAIWYSSRARSRPHMCGIYRGDGLPTNM
;
A
#
# COMPACT_ATOMS: atom_id res chain seq x y z
N MET A 1 -0.17 -33.32 -15.44
CA MET A 1 1.29 -33.35 -15.13
C MET A 1 2.02 -32.43 -16.07
N ALA A 2 3.26 -32.03 -15.75
CA ALA A 2 3.98 -31.12 -16.63
C ALA A 2 5.45 -31.47 -16.88
N TYR A 3 5.89 -31.25 -18.13
CA TYR A 3 7.28 -31.33 -18.56
C TYR A 3 7.93 -29.94 -18.43
N SER A 4 9.07 -29.86 -17.75
CA SER A 4 9.84 -28.62 -17.61
C SER A 4 11.15 -28.74 -18.37
N SER A 5 11.43 -27.74 -19.20
CA SER A 5 12.72 -27.55 -19.88
C SER A 5 13.23 -26.16 -19.60
N ARG A 6 14.50 -26.05 -19.18
CA ARG A 6 15.16 -24.76 -18.94
C ARG A 6 15.83 -24.28 -20.21
N PHE A 7 15.49 -23.07 -20.63
CA PHE A 7 16.13 -22.39 -21.75
C PHE A 7 16.93 -21.19 -21.22
N THR A 8 18.24 -21.25 -21.34
CA THR A 8 19.15 -20.12 -21.07
C THR A 8 19.48 -19.45 -22.40
N GLY A 9 18.76 -18.38 -22.72
CA GLY A 9 18.96 -17.60 -23.94
C GLY A 9 18.90 -16.10 -23.68
N ASN A 10 19.35 -15.30 -24.66
CA ASN A 10 19.18 -13.84 -24.60
C ASN A 10 17.67 -13.52 -24.66
N THR A 11 17.19 -12.84 -23.62
CA THR A 11 15.80 -12.38 -23.54
C THR A 11 15.75 -10.86 -23.49
N THR A 12 14.83 -10.26 -24.24
CA THR A 12 14.53 -8.83 -24.16
C THR A 12 13.24 -8.61 -23.38
N VAL A 13 13.26 -7.66 -22.45
CA VAL A 13 12.05 -7.27 -21.70
C VAL A 13 11.34 -6.15 -22.46
N LEU A 14 10.11 -6.41 -22.93
CA LEU A 14 9.31 -5.42 -23.68
C LEU A 14 8.36 -4.65 -22.76
N SER A 15 7.72 -5.34 -21.82
CA SER A 15 6.87 -4.73 -20.81
C SER A 15 7.00 -5.44 -19.47
N THR A 16 7.22 -4.67 -18.40
CA THR A 16 7.34 -5.18 -17.02
C THR A 16 6.08 -4.92 -16.18
N ARG A 17 5.02 -4.37 -16.79
CA ARG A 17 3.80 -4.05 -16.04
C ARG A 17 3.14 -5.32 -15.51
N TYR A 18 2.66 -5.25 -14.28
CA TYR A 18 1.98 -6.34 -13.59
C TYR A 18 2.82 -7.64 -13.49
N ALA A 19 4.16 -7.52 -13.55
CA ALA A 19 5.05 -8.62 -13.22
C ALA A 19 5.01 -8.89 -11.71
N GLU A 20 4.00 -9.61 -11.25
CA GLU A 20 3.99 -10.19 -9.90
C GLU A 20 4.97 -11.36 -9.87
N THR A 21 6.24 -11.05 -9.63
CA THR A 21 7.27 -12.07 -9.49
C THR A 21 7.14 -12.71 -8.10
N THR A 22 6.86 -14.01 -8.07
CA THR A 22 6.97 -14.79 -6.82
C THR A 22 8.41 -15.28 -6.75
N ASN A 23 9.22 -14.77 -5.81
CA ASN A 23 10.66 -15.08 -5.72
C ASN A 23 11.49 -14.73 -6.98
N GLY A 24 11.08 -13.73 -7.76
CA GLY A 24 11.82 -13.32 -8.97
C GLY A 24 11.52 -14.15 -10.24
N GLY A 25 10.74 -15.24 -10.13
CA GLY A 25 10.36 -16.08 -11.27
C GLY A 25 8.91 -15.90 -11.70
N LEU A 26 8.66 -16.02 -13.00
CA LEU A 26 7.32 -16.15 -13.59
C LEU A 26 7.16 -17.59 -14.09
N ALA A 27 6.10 -18.28 -13.69
CA ALA A 27 5.89 -19.66 -14.10
C ALA A 27 4.43 -19.95 -14.45
N GLY A 28 4.24 -20.86 -15.40
CA GLY A 28 2.91 -21.29 -15.84
C GLY A 28 2.95 -22.33 -16.96
N LEU A 29 1.77 -22.81 -17.35
CA LEU A 29 1.60 -23.69 -18.49
C LEU A 29 1.76 -22.90 -19.78
N LEU A 30 2.63 -23.39 -20.66
CA LEU A 30 2.90 -22.77 -21.95
C LEU A 30 1.78 -23.11 -22.93
N TYR A 31 1.27 -22.11 -23.65
CA TYR A 31 0.22 -22.28 -24.66
C TYR A 31 0.28 -21.19 -25.72
N VAL A 32 -0.42 -21.40 -26.83
CA VAL A 32 -0.64 -20.40 -27.87
C VAL A 32 -2.04 -19.81 -27.73
N PRO A 33 -2.19 -18.47 -27.63
CA PRO A 33 -3.52 -17.85 -27.55
C PRO A 33 -4.40 -18.18 -28.76
N ASP A 34 -5.69 -18.34 -28.50
CA ASP A 34 -6.68 -18.62 -29.52
C ASP A 34 -7.07 -17.34 -30.27
N LEU A 35 -6.73 -17.29 -31.56
CA LEU A 35 -7.17 -16.20 -32.44
C LEU A 35 -8.63 -16.41 -32.88
N PRO A 36 -9.38 -15.34 -33.16
CA PRO A 36 -10.74 -15.46 -33.68
C PRO A 36 -10.81 -16.32 -34.95
N PRO A 37 -11.88 -17.11 -35.13
CA PRO A 37 -12.03 -17.94 -36.33
C PRO A 37 -12.13 -17.08 -37.58
N GLY A 38 -11.34 -17.41 -38.61
CA GLY A 38 -11.28 -16.67 -39.87
C GLY A 38 -10.31 -15.49 -39.88
N ASP A 39 -9.53 -15.28 -38.81
CA ASP A 39 -8.47 -14.28 -38.80
C ASP A 39 -7.34 -14.67 -39.77
N SER A 40 -6.95 -13.74 -40.65
CA SER A 40 -5.80 -13.87 -41.56
C SER A 40 -4.50 -14.23 -40.83
N CYS A 41 -4.35 -13.82 -39.57
CA CYS A 41 -3.18 -14.11 -38.76
C CYS A 41 -2.99 -15.60 -38.49
N VAL A 42 -4.05 -16.41 -38.53
CA VAL A 42 -3.93 -17.87 -38.45
C VAL A 42 -3.15 -18.43 -39.65
N GLN A 43 -3.40 -17.90 -40.86
CA GLN A 43 -2.71 -18.33 -42.07
C GLN A 43 -1.28 -17.75 -42.15
N GLU A 44 -1.12 -16.48 -41.79
CA GLU A 44 0.19 -15.82 -41.81
C GLU A 44 1.17 -16.43 -40.80
N THR A 45 0.68 -16.85 -39.62
CA THR A 45 1.52 -17.48 -38.61
C THR A 45 1.63 -19.00 -38.74
N ALA A 46 0.91 -19.63 -39.67
CA ALA A 46 0.90 -21.09 -39.87
C ALA A 46 2.29 -21.72 -40.08
N PRO A 47 3.27 -21.09 -40.75
CA PRO A 47 4.63 -21.65 -40.87
C PRO A 47 5.35 -21.79 -39.53
N HIS A 48 4.98 -20.97 -38.55
CA HIS A 48 5.63 -20.89 -37.25
C HIS A 48 4.78 -21.47 -36.12
N VAL A 49 3.46 -21.55 -36.28
CA VAL A 49 2.52 -22.12 -35.29
C VAL A 49 1.91 -23.39 -35.87
N PRO A 50 2.40 -24.58 -35.49
CA PRO A 50 1.81 -25.84 -35.90
C PRO A 50 0.34 -25.94 -35.46
N SER A 51 -0.49 -26.58 -36.27
CA SER A 51 -1.91 -26.80 -35.95
C SER A 51 -2.11 -27.65 -34.70
N SER A 52 -1.12 -28.47 -34.34
CA SER A 52 -1.08 -29.30 -33.13
C SER A 52 -0.47 -28.59 -31.91
N ALA A 53 -0.14 -27.30 -31.98
CA ALA A 53 0.32 -26.56 -30.80
C ALA A 53 -0.80 -26.45 -29.75
N VAL A 54 -0.42 -26.60 -28.46
CA VAL A 54 -1.36 -26.51 -27.34
C VAL A 54 -2.04 -25.15 -27.31
N ARG A 55 -3.37 -25.14 -27.39
CA ARG A 55 -4.22 -23.95 -27.25
C ARG A 55 -4.88 -23.90 -25.88
N GLN A 56 -5.62 -22.84 -25.59
CA GLN A 56 -6.29 -22.70 -24.29
C GLN A 56 -7.33 -23.80 -24.07
N SER A 57 -8.05 -24.18 -25.13
CA SER A 57 -9.04 -25.27 -25.11
C SER A 57 -8.44 -26.65 -24.81
N ASP A 58 -7.15 -26.83 -25.07
CA ASP A 58 -6.42 -28.07 -24.76
C ASP A 58 -5.93 -28.11 -23.30
N LEU A 59 -6.09 -27.03 -22.54
CA LEU A 59 -5.69 -26.95 -21.14
C LEU A 59 -6.86 -27.29 -20.21
N PRO A 60 -6.60 -27.91 -19.05
CA PRO A 60 -7.66 -28.21 -18.10
C PRO A 60 -8.34 -26.92 -17.62
N PRO A 61 -9.68 -26.92 -17.43
CA PRO A 61 -10.47 -25.73 -17.08
C PRO A 61 -10.24 -25.22 -15.63
N THR A 62 -9.20 -25.67 -14.96
CA THR A 62 -8.81 -25.26 -13.62
C THR A 62 -7.97 -23.98 -13.64
N ASN A 63 -7.89 -23.31 -12.50
CA ASN A 63 -7.24 -22.00 -12.34
C ASN A 63 -5.71 -22.10 -12.34
N TYR A 64 -5.11 -22.44 -13.49
CA TYR A 64 -3.67 -22.46 -13.69
C TYR A 64 -3.16 -21.12 -14.23
N HIS A 65 -1.93 -20.80 -13.88
CA HIS A 65 -1.22 -19.70 -14.51
C HIS A 65 -0.74 -20.11 -15.89
N LEU A 66 -0.94 -19.23 -16.86
CA LEU A 66 -0.57 -19.47 -18.24
C LEU A 66 0.59 -18.56 -18.67
N VAL A 67 1.44 -19.09 -19.55
CA VAL A 67 2.46 -18.34 -20.26
C VAL A 67 2.11 -18.42 -21.74
N ALA A 68 1.74 -17.29 -22.33
CA ALA A 68 1.40 -17.21 -23.74
C ALA A 68 2.68 -17.21 -24.59
N LEU A 69 2.67 -17.90 -25.73
CA LEU A 69 3.73 -17.89 -26.73
C LEU A 69 3.13 -17.59 -28.11
N ALA A 70 3.71 -16.65 -28.84
CA ALA A 70 3.34 -16.39 -30.23
C ALA A 70 4.52 -15.85 -31.06
N PRO A 71 4.56 -16.11 -32.38
CA PRO A 71 5.52 -15.47 -33.26
C PRO A 71 5.10 -14.01 -33.54
N TRP A 72 6.10 -13.15 -33.66
CA TRP A 72 5.96 -11.78 -34.13
C TRP A 72 6.31 -11.74 -35.62
N VAL A 73 5.32 -11.97 -36.47
CA VAL A 73 5.47 -11.90 -37.94
C VAL A 73 5.02 -10.55 -38.51
N SER A 74 4.07 -9.91 -37.85
CA SER A 74 3.54 -8.60 -38.23
C SER A 74 2.99 -7.89 -37.00
N ASP A 75 2.95 -6.57 -37.06
CA ASP A 75 2.36 -5.72 -36.04
C ASP A 75 0.87 -6.04 -35.80
N ARG A 76 0.14 -6.28 -36.88
CA ARG A 76 -1.26 -6.69 -36.83
C ARG A 76 -1.38 -7.98 -36.05
N CYS A 77 -0.68 -9.05 -36.41
CA CYS A 77 -0.84 -10.32 -35.73
C CYS A 77 -0.37 -10.27 -34.27
N ALA A 78 0.70 -9.53 -33.97
CA ALA A 78 1.10 -9.27 -32.59
C ALA A 78 -0.04 -8.62 -31.78
N SER A 79 -0.74 -7.63 -32.36
CA SER A 79 -1.88 -6.97 -31.69
C SER A 79 -3.05 -7.92 -31.41
N PHE A 80 -3.35 -8.84 -32.33
CA PHE A 80 -4.43 -9.82 -32.18
C PHE A 80 -4.06 -10.88 -31.12
N TYR A 81 -2.83 -11.37 -31.12
CA TYR A 81 -2.35 -12.29 -30.08
C TYR A 81 -2.35 -11.63 -28.69
N LEU A 82 -1.91 -10.37 -28.59
CA LEU A 82 -2.00 -9.59 -27.35
C LEU A 82 -3.45 -9.43 -26.89
N ALA A 83 -4.38 -9.20 -27.82
CA ALA A 83 -5.80 -9.08 -27.49
C ALA A 83 -6.39 -10.42 -27.00
N ALA A 84 -6.07 -11.53 -27.68
CA ALA A 84 -6.51 -12.87 -27.30
C ALA A 84 -6.02 -13.25 -25.90
N ALA A 85 -4.74 -13.01 -25.59
CA ALA A 85 -4.19 -13.32 -24.27
C ALA A 85 -4.80 -12.51 -23.11
N ARG A 86 -5.54 -11.41 -23.37
CA ARG A 86 -6.19 -10.62 -22.29
C ARG A 86 -7.39 -11.33 -21.67
N THR A 87 -8.00 -12.29 -22.36
CA THR A 87 -9.15 -13.04 -21.83
C THR A 87 -8.73 -14.18 -20.91
N ASP A 88 -7.42 -14.42 -20.80
CA ASP A 88 -6.87 -15.62 -20.20
C ASP A 88 -6.09 -15.27 -18.93
N PRO A 89 -5.91 -16.20 -17.97
CA PRO A 89 -5.13 -15.98 -16.74
C PRO A 89 -3.60 -16.00 -17.01
N VAL A 90 -3.15 -15.11 -17.90
CA VAL A 90 -1.76 -15.01 -18.36
C VAL A 90 -0.90 -14.30 -17.33
N ARG A 91 0.20 -14.94 -16.93
CA ARG A 91 1.24 -14.35 -16.07
C ARG A 91 2.40 -13.76 -16.86
N ALA A 92 2.63 -14.23 -18.08
CA ALA A 92 3.66 -13.71 -18.96
C ALA A 92 3.33 -14.00 -20.42
N PHE A 93 3.75 -13.10 -21.32
CA PHE A 93 3.67 -13.31 -22.76
C PHE A 93 5.08 -13.37 -23.35
N LEU A 94 5.34 -14.38 -24.16
CA LEU A 94 6.57 -14.57 -24.92
C LEU A 94 6.33 -14.33 -26.41
N PHE A 95 7.03 -13.37 -26.96
CA PHE A 95 7.17 -13.20 -28.40
C PHE A 95 8.52 -13.72 -28.88
N TYR A 96 8.56 -14.15 -30.13
CA TYR A 96 9.81 -14.39 -30.84
C TYR A 96 9.66 -13.95 -32.28
N MET A 97 10.73 -13.42 -32.88
CA MET A 97 10.75 -13.06 -34.29
C MET A 97 11.44 -14.18 -35.07
N PRO A 98 10.74 -14.92 -35.95
CA PRO A 98 11.36 -16.00 -36.69
C PRO A 98 12.51 -15.55 -37.60
N GLU A 99 12.47 -14.29 -38.06
CA GLU A 99 13.52 -13.68 -38.89
C GLU A 99 14.78 -13.31 -38.09
N GLU A 100 14.72 -13.33 -36.75
CA GLU A 100 15.82 -12.97 -35.84
C GLU A 100 16.26 -14.20 -35.02
N PRO A 101 17.02 -15.13 -35.61
CA PRO A 101 17.29 -16.44 -35.02
C PRO A 101 18.19 -16.37 -33.78
N ASP A 102 19.15 -15.46 -33.75
CA ASP A 102 20.23 -15.44 -32.75
C ASP A 102 19.85 -14.70 -31.47
N SER A 103 19.20 -13.54 -31.60
CA SER A 103 18.83 -12.70 -30.46
C SER A 103 17.61 -11.83 -30.76
N PRO A 104 16.70 -11.64 -29.80
CA PRO A 104 15.60 -10.72 -29.97
C PRO A 104 16.12 -9.27 -30.13
N PRO A 105 15.48 -8.44 -30.96
CA PRO A 105 15.83 -7.02 -31.03
C PRO A 105 15.75 -6.32 -29.67
N PRO A 106 16.52 -5.24 -29.46
CA PRO A 106 16.41 -4.40 -28.26
C PRO A 106 14.98 -3.88 -28.05
N ALA A 107 14.61 -3.58 -26.80
CA ALA A 107 13.23 -3.20 -26.44
C ALA A 107 12.77 -1.87 -27.06
N ASP A 108 13.71 -0.97 -27.35
CA ASP A 108 13.52 0.32 -28.01
C ASP A 108 13.53 0.24 -29.54
N SER A 109 13.66 -0.96 -30.11
CA SER A 109 13.65 -1.16 -31.56
C SER A 109 12.26 -0.91 -32.16
N GLU A 110 12.24 -0.20 -33.29
CA GLU A 110 11.03 0.02 -34.10
C GLU A 110 10.39 -1.29 -34.60
N LYS A 111 11.15 -2.40 -34.61
CA LYS A 111 10.64 -3.75 -34.93
C LYS A 111 9.50 -4.20 -34.01
N TRP A 112 9.43 -3.64 -32.80
CA TRP A 112 8.36 -3.91 -31.84
C TRP A 112 7.17 -2.95 -31.95
N TYR A 113 7.16 -2.04 -32.91
CA TYR A 113 6.06 -1.08 -33.03
C TYR A 113 4.80 -1.76 -33.54
N ILE A 114 3.66 -1.30 -33.03
CA ILE A 114 2.34 -1.68 -33.55
C ILE A 114 1.67 -0.42 -34.07
N GLY A 115 1.43 -0.36 -35.38
CA GLY A 115 1.07 0.88 -36.06
C GLY A 115 2.18 1.92 -35.93
N ASP A 116 1.86 3.08 -35.34
CA ASP A 116 2.77 4.24 -35.32
C ASP A 116 3.71 4.28 -34.09
N GLY A 117 3.77 3.25 -33.23
CA GLY A 117 4.71 3.26 -32.09
C GLY A 117 4.65 2.11 -31.09
N ALA A 118 5.30 2.32 -29.95
CA ALA A 118 5.46 1.36 -28.84
C ALA A 118 4.41 1.51 -27.71
N ASP A 119 3.35 2.28 -27.96
CA ASP A 119 2.29 2.60 -27.01
C ASP A 119 1.63 1.38 -26.36
N TRP A 120 1.61 0.25 -27.10
CA TRP A 120 1.03 -1.00 -26.62
C TRP A 120 1.76 -1.54 -25.38
N MET A 121 3.08 -1.33 -25.26
CA MET A 121 3.89 -1.82 -24.14
C MET A 121 3.44 -1.22 -22.80
N ALA A 122 2.91 0.01 -22.83
CA ALA A 122 2.36 0.68 -21.66
C ALA A 122 0.91 0.29 -21.34
N LYS A 123 0.18 -0.25 -22.33
CA LYS A 123 -1.25 -0.59 -22.26
C LYS A 123 -1.49 -2.08 -21.97
N THR A 124 -0.45 -2.92 -21.97
CA THR A 124 -0.58 -4.35 -21.62
C THR A 124 -0.88 -4.55 -20.14
N GLY A 125 -1.75 -5.51 -19.86
CA GLY A 125 -2.16 -5.90 -18.50
C GLY A 125 -1.28 -6.98 -17.85
N TYR A 126 -0.24 -7.42 -18.54
CA TYR A 126 0.67 -8.49 -18.14
C TYR A 126 2.07 -8.22 -18.72
N PRO A 127 3.13 -8.82 -18.15
CA PRO A 127 4.48 -8.61 -18.65
C PRO A 127 4.70 -9.34 -19.98
N VAL A 128 5.49 -8.72 -20.85
CA VAL A 128 5.78 -9.20 -22.20
C VAL A 128 7.29 -9.26 -22.39
N PHE A 129 7.77 -10.39 -22.87
CA PHE A 129 9.17 -10.67 -23.13
C PHE A 129 9.36 -11.15 -24.55
N ALA A 130 10.57 -10.96 -25.07
CA ALA A 130 11.00 -11.52 -26.33
C ALA A 130 12.14 -12.51 -26.11
N VAL A 131 12.08 -13.63 -26.82
CA VAL A 131 13.15 -14.64 -26.90
C VAL A 131 13.70 -14.68 -28.33
N SER A 132 14.85 -15.33 -28.53
CA SER A 132 15.41 -15.49 -29.87
C SER A 132 14.48 -16.33 -30.76
N GLY A 133 14.52 -16.11 -32.07
CA GLY A 133 13.68 -16.84 -33.03
C GLY A 133 13.88 -18.36 -32.92
N THR A 134 15.13 -18.81 -32.81
CA THR A 134 15.48 -20.23 -32.64
C THR A 134 14.88 -20.85 -31.38
N VAL A 135 14.92 -20.14 -30.24
CA VAL A 135 14.34 -20.62 -28.98
C VAL A 135 12.81 -20.65 -29.08
N GLY A 136 12.20 -19.63 -29.67
CA GLY A 136 10.76 -19.57 -29.87
C GLY A 136 10.23 -20.69 -30.77
N ASP A 137 10.88 -20.93 -31.91
CA ASP A 137 10.54 -22.03 -32.82
C ASP A 137 10.69 -23.40 -32.14
N LEU A 138 11.76 -23.58 -31.34
CA LEU A 138 11.97 -24.81 -30.57
C LEU A 138 10.87 -25.00 -29.51
N MET A 139 10.52 -23.96 -28.76
CA MET A 139 9.41 -23.99 -27.80
C MET A 139 8.09 -24.36 -28.50
N MET A 140 7.85 -23.79 -29.67
CA MET A 140 6.64 -24.05 -30.45
C MET A 140 6.60 -25.49 -31.00
N GLN A 141 7.74 -26.02 -31.44
CA GLN A 141 7.87 -27.42 -31.83
C GLN A 141 7.59 -28.35 -30.64
N HIS A 142 8.12 -28.05 -29.46
CA HIS A 142 7.84 -28.82 -28.26
C HIS A 142 6.34 -28.74 -27.89
N LEU A 143 5.72 -27.56 -27.92
CA LEU A 143 4.27 -27.43 -27.71
C LEU A 143 3.47 -28.33 -28.65
N SER A 144 3.88 -28.41 -29.91
CA SER A 144 3.26 -29.27 -30.92
C SER A 144 3.41 -30.77 -30.62
N LEU A 145 4.58 -31.20 -30.12
CA LEU A 145 4.84 -32.60 -29.79
C LEU A 145 4.14 -33.08 -28.52
N TYR A 146 3.90 -32.16 -27.57
CA TYR A 146 3.38 -32.46 -26.24
C TYR A 146 1.89 -32.07 -26.06
N SER A 147 1.13 -31.92 -27.15
CA SER A 147 -0.30 -31.57 -27.09
C SER A 147 -1.25 -32.77 -26.97
N GLY A 148 -0.81 -33.98 -27.33
CA GLY A 148 -1.66 -35.18 -27.35
C GLY A 148 -1.74 -35.97 -26.03
N ASN A 149 -2.46 -37.09 -26.09
CA ASN A 149 -2.54 -38.08 -25.02
C ASN A 149 -1.16 -38.74 -24.76
N MET A 150 -0.93 -39.20 -23.55
CA MET A 150 0.35 -39.81 -23.13
C MET A 150 0.83 -40.98 -24.00
N THR A 151 -0.06 -41.65 -24.73
CA THR A 151 0.29 -42.75 -25.63
C THR A 151 0.98 -42.29 -26.92
N VAL A 152 0.75 -41.04 -27.34
CA VAL A 152 1.22 -40.46 -28.62
C VAL A 152 2.47 -39.59 -28.42
N VAL A 153 2.65 -39.09 -27.20
CA VAL A 153 3.71 -38.16 -26.83
C VAL A 153 5.09 -38.86 -26.73
N PRO A 154 6.18 -38.21 -27.19
CA PRO A 154 7.54 -38.73 -27.01
C PRO A 154 7.85 -39.05 -25.54
N TYR A 155 8.43 -40.23 -25.29
CA TYR A 155 8.72 -40.75 -23.93
C TYR A 155 7.50 -40.94 -23.00
N GLY A 156 6.27 -40.79 -23.50
CA GLY A 156 5.06 -40.88 -22.68
C GLY A 156 4.92 -42.19 -21.93
N ARG A 157 5.32 -43.33 -22.52
CA ARG A 157 5.35 -44.64 -21.83
C ARG A 157 6.34 -44.74 -20.68
N ASN A 158 7.49 -44.05 -20.77
CA ASN A 158 8.46 -44.02 -19.68
C ASN A 158 7.99 -43.10 -18.56
N ILE A 159 7.37 -41.96 -18.92
CA ILE A 159 6.81 -41.00 -17.98
C ILE A 159 5.63 -41.64 -17.23
N SER A 160 4.73 -42.34 -17.92
CA SER A 160 3.59 -42.99 -17.28
C SER A 160 4.00 -44.11 -16.32
N ALA A 161 5.05 -44.87 -16.67
CA ALA A 161 5.60 -45.90 -15.80
C ALA A 161 6.30 -45.31 -14.55
N LEU A 162 6.94 -44.15 -14.67
CA LEU A 162 7.64 -43.47 -13.56
C LEU A 162 6.68 -42.78 -12.60
N PHE A 163 5.59 -42.19 -13.11
CA PHE A 163 4.65 -41.40 -12.32
C PHE A 163 3.32 -42.12 -12.01
N LEU A 164 3.19 -43.40 -12.39
CA LEU A 164 2.01 -44.25 -12.15
C LEU A 164 0.70 -43.63 -12.65
N THR A 165 0.70 -43.15 -13.88
CA THR A 165 -0.42 -42.38 -14.42
C THR A 165 -1.25 -43.14 -15.43
N ASP A 166 -2.52 -42.77 -15.49
CA ASP A 166 -3.48 -43.37 -16.40
C ASP A 166 -3.19 -42.96 -17.85
N THR A 167 -3.60 -43.77 -18.82
CA THR A 167 -3.34 -43.50 -20.25
C THR A 167 -4.12 -42.30 -20.78
N GLU A 168 -5.15 -41.87 -20.05
CA GLU A 168 -6.00 -40.72 -20.37
C GLU A 168 -5.49 -39.39 -19.79
N ASP A 169 -4.45 -39.42 -18.96
CA ASP A 169 -3.88 -38.20 -18.39
C ASP A 169 -3.08 -37.41 -19.46
N TYR A 170 -3.15 -36.08 -19.39
CA TYR A 170 -2.48 -35.18 -20.33
C TYR A 170 -1.14 -34.67 -19.79
N LEU A 171 -0.15 -34.61 -20.67
CA LEU A 171 1.13 -33.94 -20.40
C LEU A 171 1.08 -32.53 -21.00
N ARG A 172 1.46 -31.52 -20.22
CA ARG A 172 1.56 -30.12 -20.68
C ARG A 172 2.93 -29.55 -20.36
N ILE A 173 3.37 -28.52 -21.08
CA ILE A 173 4.68 -27.92 -20.84
C ILE A 173 4.56 -26.87 -19.74
N TRP A 174 5.37 -27.01 -18.68
CA TRP A 174 5.53 -26.01 -17.63
C TRP A 174 6.77 -25.18 -17.91
N THR A 175 6.57 -23.87 -18.04
CA THR A 175 7.64 -22.92 -18.28
C THR A 175 7.89 -22.12 -17.03
N GLU A 176 9.16 -22.00 -16.67
CA GLU A 176 9.67 -21.13 -15.61
C GLU A 176 10.62 -20.13 -16.26
N LEU A 177 10.38 -18.84 -16.03
CA LEU A 177 11.18 -17.74 -16.51
C LEU A 177 11.84 -17.07 -15.31
N ASP A 178 13.16 -17.22 -15.23
CA ASP A 178 13.99 -16.43 -14.34
C ASP A 178 14.24 -15.07 -14.98
N VAL A 179 13.39 -14.10 -14.64
CA VAL A 179 13.49 -12.74 -15.19
C VAL A 179 14.13 -11.84 -14.15
N SER A 180 15.31 -11.31 -14.45
CA SER A 180 15.89 -10.19 -13.70
C SER A 180 15.15 -8.90 -14.08
N VAL A 181 13.91 -8.75 -13.59
CA VAL A 181 13.16 -7.50 -13.75
C VAL A 181 13.87 -6.46 -12.88
N PRO A 182 14.38 -5.35 -13.44
CA PRO A 182 14.91 -4.28 -12.61
C PRO A 182 13.82 -3.84 -11.64
N PRO A 183 14.14 -3.61 -10.35
CA PRO A 183 13.14 -3.30 -9.34
C PRO A 183 12.29 -2.13 -9.82
N VAL A 184 10.98 -2.34 -9.84
CA VAL A 184 10.01 -1.32 -10.23
C VAL A 184 10.32 -0.06 -9.42
N PRO A 185 10.62 1.09 -10.04
CA PRO A 185 10.83 2.31 -9.28
C PRO A 185 9.56 2.55 -8.46
N LEU A 186 9.73 2.83 -7.16
CA LEU A 186 8.62 3.16 -6.28
C LEU A 186 7.73 4.18 -6.99
N GLY A 187 6.42 3.89 -7.09
CA GLY A 187 5.50 4.76 -7.82
C GLY A 187 5.61 6.19 -7.33
N THR A 188 5.53 7.18 -8.23
CA THR A 188 5.77 8.60 -7.93
C THR A 188 4.98 9.10 -6.71
N TRP A 189 3.80 8.51 -6.44
CA TRP A 189 2.98 8.74 -5.25
C TRP A 189 3.69 8.49 -3.91
N VAL A 190 4.58 7.51 -3.84
CA VAL A 190 5.34 7.19 -2.63
C VAL A 190 6.26 8.34 -2.24
N TYR A 191 6.82 9.07 -3.20
CA TYR A 191 7.65 10.24 -2.92
C TYR A 191 6.84 11.36 -2.24
N PHE A 192 5.58 11.57 -2.64
CA PHE A 192 4.71 12.54 -1.96
C PHE A 192 4.44 12.14 -0.51
N LEU A 193 4.25 10.84 -0.23
CA LEU A 193 4.08 10.36 1.15
C LEU A 193 5.33 10.54 1.99
N ILE A 194 6.52 10.31 1.41
CA ILE A 194 7.81 10.53 2.11
C ILE A 194 7.96 12.01 2.46
N VAL A 195 7.75 12.91 1.49
CA VAL A 195 7.86 14.36 1.72
C VAL A 195 6.86 14.83 2.79
N LEU A 196 5.61 14.36 2.72
CA LEU A 196 4.59 14.68 3.71
C LEU A 196 4.97 14.16 5.10
N GLY A 197 5.48 12.92 5.19
CA GLY A 197 5.93 12.31 6.43
C GLY A 197 7.09 13.06 7.07
N VAL A 198 8.09 13.47 6.29
CA VAL A 198 9.21 14.29 6.78
C VAL A 198 8.72 15.64 7.29
N LEU A 199 7.82 16.30 6.55
CA LEU A 199 7.30 17.62 6.94
C LEU A 199 6.51 17.54 8.27
N LEU A 200 5.64 16.54 8.42
CA LEU A 200 4.91 16.30 9.67
C LEU A 200 5.85 15.95 10.83
N THR A 201 6.93 15.20 10.56
CA THR A 201 7.93 14.84 11.57
C THR A 201 8.68 16.07 12.07
N VAL A 202 9.08 16.99 11.18
CA VAL A 202 9.76 18.22 11.58
C VAL A 202 8.84 19.14 12.40
N ILE A 203 7.58 19.30 11.98
CA ILE A 203 6.60 20.13 12.71
C ILE A 203 6.31 19.54 14.10
N SER A 204 6.07 18.24 14.18
CA SER A 204 5.80 17.57 15.46
C SER A 204 7.03 17.58 16.38
N ALA A 205 8.23 17.33 15.86
CA ALA A 205 9.47 17.36 16.63
C ALA A 205 9.78 18.77 17.18
N THR A 206 9.65 19.81 16.35
CA THR A 206 9.84 21.20 16.79
C THR A 206 8.81 21.61 17.85
N SER A 207 7.55 21.27 17.64
CA SER A 207 6.48 21.50 18.63
C SER A 207 6.76 20.78 19.95
N PHE A 208 7.13 19.49 19.89
CA PHE A 208 7.45 18.69 21.07
C PHE A 208 8.67 19.23 21.82
N LEU A 209 9.74 19.56 21.11
CA LEU A 209 10.94 20.18 21.69
C LEU A 209 10.59 21.51 22.38
N MET A 210 9.78 22.36 21.73
CA MET A 210 9.37 23.63 22.30
C MET A 210 8.53 23.43 23.58
N HIS A 211 7.56 22.53 23.57
CA HIS A 211 6.78 22.17 24.75
C HIS A 211 7.65 21.59 25.88
N PHE A 212 8.61 20.73 25.55
CA PHE A 212 9.53 20.13 26.51
C PHE A 212 10.44 21.18 27.17
N VAL A 213 11.03 22.08 26.38
CA VAL A 213 11.84 23.19 26.89
C VAL A 213 11.00 24.12 27.76
N GLN A 214 9.79 24.47 27.32
CA GLN A 214 8.87 25.29 28.13
C GLN A 214 8.53 24.62 29.46
N ALA A 215 8.24 23.31 29.47
CA ALA A 215 7.94 22.56 30.70
C ALA A 215 9.15 22.55 31.65
N ARG A 216 10.36 22.34 31.12
CA ARG A 216 11.60 22.36 31.92
C ARG A 216 11.89 23.74 32.50
N ARG A 217 11.71 24.80 31.70
CA ARG A 217 11.88 26.19 32.17
C ARG A 217 10.88 26.53 33.26
N ARG A 218 9.60 26.16 33.10
CA ARG A 218 8.56 26.36 34.14
C ARG A 218 8.90 25.57 35.42
N ALA A 219 9.36 24.33 35.32
CA ALA A 219 9.75 23.53 36.48
C ALA A 219 10.97 24.13 37.21
N SER A 220 11.98 24.60 36.46
CA SER A 220 13.15 25.27 37.02
C SER A 220 12.79 26.58 37.74
N LEU A 221 11.96 27.42 37.11
CA LEU A 221 11.46 28.66 37.73
C LEU A 221 10.66 28.36 39.00
N ARG A 222 9.75 27.37 38.98
CA ARG A 222 9.01 26.97 40.19
C ARG A 222 9.93 26.54 41.33
N ARG A 223 10.96 25.74 41.04
CA ARG A 223 11.95 25.33 42.06
C ARG A 223 12.71 26.51 42.64
N ARG A 224 13.15 27.45 41.80
CA ARG A 224 13.87 28.67 42.23
C ARG A 224 12.98 29.64 43.01
N VAL A 225 11.69 29.73 42.67
CA VAL A 225 10.71 30.55 43.41
C VAL A 225 10.43 29.94 44.79
N ILE A 226 10.24 28.61 44.88
CA ILE A 226 10.03 27.92 46.17
C ILE A 226 11.27 27.98 47.06
N ALA A 227 12.47 27.91 46.47
CA ALA A 227 13.74 28.03 47.19
C ALA A 227 14.04 29.46 47.67
N GLY A 228 13.20 30.46 47.35
CA GLY A 228 13.38 31.85 47.78
C GLY A 228 14.52 32.61 47.10
N GLU A 229 15.21 32.01 46.13
CA GLU A 229 16.31 32.64 45.39
C GLU A 229 15.85 33.74 44.41
N VAL A 230 14.55 33.76 44.08
CA VAL A 230 13.97 34.75 43.16
C VAL A 230 13.35 35.87 43.99
N ASN A 231 14.14 36.93 44.21
CA ASN A 231 13.69 38.14 44.89
C ASN A 231 12.72 38.90 43.97
N LEU A 232 11.41 38.74 44.18
CA LEU A 232 10.36 39.38 43.37
C LEU A 232 10.46 40.92 43.39
N GLU A 233 11.15 41.48 44.39
CA GLU A 233 11.47 42.91 44.50
C GLU A 233 12.49 43.40 43.47
N ALA A 234 13.43 42.54 43.03
CA ALA A 234 14.51 42.92 42.10
C ALA A 234 14.08 42.85 40.62
N MET A 235 13.01 42.10 40.29
CA MET A 235 12.47 41.99 38.93
C MET A 235 11.32 42.97 38.63
N GLY A 236 11.13 44.00 39.46
CA GLY A 236 10.22 45.11 39.15
C GLY A 236 8.74 44.82 39.31
N ILE A 237 8.34 43.64 39.83
CA ILE A 237 7.01 43.45 40.41
C ILE A 237 7.05 44.07 41.81
N LYS A 238 7.21 45.40 41.82
CA LYS A 238 7.02 46.24 42.98
C LYS A 238 5.62 45.91 43.48
N HIS A 239 5.47 45.57 44.76
CA HIS A 239 4.17 45.62 45.43
C HIS A 239 3.43 46.84 44.89
N LEU A 240 2.29 46.64 44.22
CA LEU A 240 1.40 47.73 43.80
C LEU A 240 1.06 48.48 45.08
N THR A 241 1.86 49.50 45.39
CA THR A 241 1.70 50.33 46.57
C THR A 241 0.55 51.22 46.19
N VAL A 242 -0.65 50.84 46.63
CA VAL A 242 -1.88 51.55 46.29
C VAL A 242 -1.73 52.97 46.85
N PRO A 243 -1.90 54.02 46.03
CA PRO A 243 -1.82 55.39 46.47
C PRO A 243 -2.80 55.63 47.63
N MET A 244 -2.34 56.27 48.70
CA MET A 244 -3.10 56.38 49.95
C MET A 244 -4.38 57.21 49.79
N GLU A 245 -4.41 58.08 48.78
CA GLU A 245 -5.59 58.82 48.32
C GLU A 245 -6.73 57.94 47.79
N HIS A 246 -6.43 56.74 47.27
CA HIS A 246 -7.45 55.74 46.95
C HIS A 246 -7.87 54.92 48.18
N VAL A 247 -6.97 54.70 49.14
CA VAL A 247 -7.27 53.94 50.34
C VAL A 247 -8.28 54.68 51.25
N GLN A 248 -8.19 56.01 51.29
CA GLN A 248 -9.11 56.84 52.08
C GLN A 248 -10.53 56.91 51.52
N ASN A 249 -10.72 56.60 50.22
CA ASN A 249 -12.03 56.60 49.58
C ASN A 249 -12.73 55.23 49.62
N PHE A 250 -12.11 54.21 50.24
CA PHE A 250 -12.82 52.94 50.42
C PHE A 250 -13.87 53.06 51.52
N PRO A 251 -15.11 52.60 51.28
CA PRO A 251 -16.12 52.56 52.32
C PRO A 251 -15.67 51.58 53.41
N LEU A 252 -15.55 52.09 54.64
CA LEU A 252 -15.32 51.27 55.83
C LEU A 252 -16.61 50.48 56.13
N PHE A 253 -16.57 49.18 55.88
CA PHE A 253 -17.60 48.26 56.35
C PHE A 253 -17.25 47.82 57.76
N THR A 254 -17.91 48.42 58.76
CA THR A 254 -17.81 47.97 60.15
C THR A 254 -18.60 46.67 60.29
N TYR A 255 -17.90 45.54 60.43
CA TYR A 255 -18.53 44.30 60.86
C TYR A 255 -18.86 44.43 62.35
N ASN A 256 -20.15 44.51 62.69
CA ASN A 256 -20.59 44.32 64.07
C ASN A 256 -20.39 42.84 64.41
N TYR A 257 -19.44 42.56 65.31
CA TYR A 257 -19.30 41.25 65.91
C TYR A 257 -20.32 41.15 67.04
N GLU A 258 -21.42 40.43 66.78
CA GLU A 258 -22.32 39.98 67.86
C GLU A 258 -21.64 38.77 68.52
N PRO A 259 -21.24 38.86 69.80
CA PRO A 259 -20.63 37.73 70.48
C PRO A 259 -21.69 36.65 70.68
N ASP A 260 -21.59 35.56 69.93
CA ASP A 260 -22.29 34.32 70.29
C ASP A 260 -21.87 33.95 71.71
N ILE A 261 -22.82 34.06 72.63
CA ILE A 261 -22.66 33.73 74.04
C ILE A 261 -22.11 32.31 74.12
N SER A 262 -20.89 32.21 74.61
CA SER A 262 -20.21 30.97 74.97
C SER A 262 -21.11 30.11 75.84
N CYS A 263 -21.40 28.88 75.40
CA CYS A 263 -21.71 27.78 76.32
C CYS A 263 -20.41 27.01 76.63
N PRO A 264 -20.23 26.54 77.87
CA PRO A 264 -18.91 26.39 78.48
C PRO A 264 -18.26 25.04 78.16
N SER A 265 -16.93 25.08 78.02
CA SER A 265 -16.07 23.91 78.12
C SER A 265 -16.11 23.37 79.56
N ALA A 266 -16.83 22.27 79.78
CA ALA A 266 -16.64 21.41 80.94
C ALA A 266 -15.85 20.17 80.54
N SER A 267 -14.79 19.93 81.30
CA SER A 267 -13.76 18.89 81.21
C SER A 267 -14.30 17.44 81.20
N PRO A 268 -13.44 16.44 80.91
CA PRO A 268 -13.85 15.12 80.43
C PRO A 268 -14.17 14.15 81.56
N HIS A 269 -15.31 13.47 81.48
CA HIS A 269 -15.56 12.21 82.18
C HIS A 269 -16.62 11.38 81.46
N GLY A 270 -16.29 10.11 81.17
CA GLY A 270 -17.26 9.01 81.16
C GLY A 270 -17.87 8.55 79.82
N GLU A 271 -17.18 7.60 79.18
CA GLU A 271 -17.76 6.38 78.56
C GLU A 271 -18.65 6.45 77.29
N PRO A 272 -18.74 5.33 76.52
CA PRO A 272 -18.56 5.37 75.07
C PRO A 272 -19.85 5.08 74.30
N GLY A 273 -20.07 5.79 73.20
CA GLY A 273 -21.26 5.61 72.37
C GLY A 273 -21.09 5.99 70.90
N ARG A 274 -20.41 5.11 70.16
CA ARG A 274 -20.72 4.76 68.75
C ARG A 274 -20.87 5.91 67.73
N ALA A 275 -19.77 6.28 67.08
CA ALA A 275 -19.82 7.07 65.84
C ALA A 275 -20.02 6.15 64.62
N ILE A 276 -21.19 6.24 64.00
CA ILE A 276 -21.51 5.64 62.70
C ILE A 276 -20.92 6.53 61.61
N TRP A 277 -20.17 5.92 60.70
CA TRP A 277 -19.66 6.53 59.47
C TRP A 277 -20.79 6.82 58.50
N TYR A 278 -20.82 8.01 57.90
CA TYR A 278 -21.37 8.17 56.55
C TYR A 278 -20.54 9.15 55.71
N SER A 279 -19.94 8.60 54.67
CA SER A 279 -19.30 9.29 53.56
C SER A 279 -20.30 9.58 52.45
N SER A 280 -20.27 10.79 51.89
CA SER A 280 -20.57 11.07 50.47
C SER A 280 -20.59 12.60 50.29
N ARG A 281 -19.60 13.20 49.64
CA ARG A 281 -19.45 13.33 48.18
C ARG A 281 -20.70 13.98 47.55
N ALA A 282 -20.65 15.28 47.31
CA ALA A 282 -21.36 15.88 46.17
C ALA A 282 -20.72 17.21 45.76
N ARG A 283 -20.32 17.21 44.50
CA ARG A 283 -19.85 18.31 43.67
C ARG A 283 -21.02 19.27 43.43
N SER A 284 -20.80 20.57 43.63
CA SER A 284 -21.74 21.61 43.21
C SER A 284 -20.99 22.94 43.04
N ARG A 285 -20.77 23.33 41.77
CA ARG A 285 -20.95 24.72 41.33
C ARG A 285 -22.46 24.98 41.43
N PRO A 286 -22.97 26.18 41.77
CA PRO A 286 -22.99 27.24 40.75
C PRO A 286 -23.21 28.72 41.20
N HIS A 287 -23.28 29.57 40.17
CA HIS A 287 -24.11 30.77 39.98
C HIS A 287 -23.69 32.16 40.51
N MET A 288 -23.44 33.03 39.51
CA MET A 288 -23.63 34.49 39.48
C MET A 288 -25.09 34.89 39.79
N CYS A 289 -25.24 36.03 40.46
CA CYS A 289 -26.48 36.80 40.61
C CYS A 289 -26.22 38.25 40.14
N GLY A 290 -27.20 38.87 39.44
CA GLY A 290 -27.04 40.13 38.68
C GLY A 290 -27.61 41.40 39.36
N ILE A 291 -28.38 42.17 38.56
CA ILE A 291 -29.17 43.43 38.82
C ILE A 291 -28.39 44.71 38.38
N TYR A 292 -28.90 45.72 37.61
CA TYR A 292 -30.18 46.46 37.41
C TYR A 292 -30.39 46.78 35.90
N ARG A 293 -31.58 46.83 35.25
CA ARG A 293 -32.88 47.54 35.38
C ARG A 293 -32.86 49.06 35.07
N GLY A 294 -33.49 49.44 33.95
CA GLY A 294 -33.90 50.81 33.59
C GLY A 294 -34.85 50.77 32.39
N ASP A 295 -36.10 51.17 32.61
CA ASP A 295 -37.28 51.05 31.76
C ASP A 295 -37.39 52.17 30.68
N GLY A 296 -38.20 51.96 29.62
CA GLY A 296 -38.77 53.09 28.84
C GLY A 296 -39.14 52.90 27.37
N LEU A 297 -40.10 51.97 27.08
CA LEU A 297 -41.22 51.98 26.09
C LEU A 297 -41.16 52.65 24.66
N PRO A 298 -42.10 52.32 23.73
CA PRO A 298 -41.83 52.07 22.31
C PRO A 298 -42.57 53.00 21.35
N THR A 299 -42.38 52.83 20.03
CA THR A 299 -43.48 52.90 19.04
C THR A 299 -43.05 52.33 17.69
N ASN A 300 -43.97 51.57 17.09
CA ASN A 300 -43.93 51.08 15.72
C ASN A 300 -44.01 52.22 14.71
N MET A 301 -43.24 52.12 13.63
CA MET A 301 -43.72 52.16 12.23
C MET A 301 -42.69 51.51 11.33
#